data_AF-A0A7S2GVU7-F1
#
_entry.id   AF-A0A7S2GVU7-F1
#
_cell.length_a   1.000
_cell.length_b   1.000
_cell.length_c   1.000
_cell.angle_alpha   90.00
_cell.angle_beta   90.00
_cell.angle_gamma   90.00
#
_symmetry.space_group_name_H-M   'P 1'
#
loop_
_entity.id
_entity.type
_entity.pdbx_description
1 polymer ?
#
loop_
_entity_poly.entity_id
_entity_poly.type
_entity_poly.pdbx_seq_one_letter_code
_entity_poly.pdbx_strand_id
1 'polypeptide(L)'
;HRTWKYGLIGMRFSHVPWGCGLWPAFWTHAPGYPWPEGGEFDIFEYVNDIPSQTSFHTGARNRCKLAGSMVNKPFCPVMPDMNGMDYDCTTKYPLQLGCAVNRAPLMNGQDWANFPSVILVEWTERFLKVFVIPEQAIPEDLHEDKPKPNTWDRWLVSYYPFAQSNELYNDTCPSPGDVMQPQ
;
A
#
# COMPACT_ATOMS: atom_id res chain seq x y z
N HIS A 1 0.18 -3.22 24.31
CA HIS A 1 -0.28 -2.92 22.93
C HIS A 1 -0.24 -4.19 22.12
N ARG A 2 -1.17 -4.38 21.18
CA ARG A 2 -1.17 -5.52 20.25
C ARG A 2 -0.52 -5.06 18.94
N THR A 3 0.22 -5.95 18.30
CA THR A 3 0.73 -5.79 16.94
C THR A 3 0.24 -6.95 16.10
N TRP A 4 0.21 -6.76 14.79
CA TRP A 4 -0.24 -7.75 13.83
C TRP A 4 0.80 -7.95 12.75
N LYS A 5 0.88 -9.18 12.24
CA LYS A 5 1.66 -9.51 11.06
C LYS A 5 0.81 -10.39 10.17
N TYR A 6 0.67 -9.97 8.91
CA TYR A 6 -0.20 -10.56 7.91
C TYR A 6 -1.70 -10.50 8.26
N GLY A 7 -2.52 -10.62 7.23
CA GLY A 7 -3.98 -10.64 7.34
C GLY A 7 -4.64 -9.69 6.36
N LEU A 8 -5.94 -9.50 6.57
CA LEU A 8 -6.74 -8.51 5.87
C LEU A 8 -7.04 -7.36 6.83
N ILE A 9 -6.52 -6.18 6.53
CA ILE A 9 -6.66 -4.97 7.36
C ILE A 9 -7.39 -3.93 6.53
N GLY A 10 -8.33 -3.19 7.11
CA GLY A 10 -9.02 -2.17 6.34
C GLY A 10 -9.82 -1.18 7.15
N MET A 11 -10.26 -0.14 6.44
CA MET A 11 -11.09 0.94 6.93
C MET A 11 -12.27 1.12 5.99
N ARG A 12 -13.48 1.06 6.54
CA ARG A 12 -14.71 1.52 5.87
C ARG A 12 -15.04 2.92 6.36
N PHE A 13 -15.36 3.83 5.44
CA PHE A 13 -15.68 5.20 5.78
C PHE A 13 -16.80 5.74 4.91
N SER A 14 -17.59 6.64 5.49
CA SER A 14 -18.55 7.47 4.75
C SER A 14 -17.98 8.84 4.37
N HIS A 15 -16.91 9.29 5.02
CA HIS A 15 -16.26 10.57 4.79
C HIS A 15 -14.81 10.55 5.30
N VAL A 16 -13.96 11.38 4.70
CA VAL A 16 -12.59 11.67 5.15
C VAL A 16 -12.37 13.19 5.16
N PRO A 17 -11.53 13.71 6.07
CA PRO A 17 -11.31 15.16 6.19
C PRO A 17 -10.47 15.72 5.03
N TRP A 18 -10.86 16.83 4.43
CA TRP A 18 -10.10 17.47 3.34
C TRP A 18 -10.04 18.98 3.50
N GLY A 19 -9.00 19.60 2.94
CA GLY A 19 -8.77 21.04 3.00
C GLY A 19 -7.29 21.40 3.16
N CYS A 20 -6.97 22.68 2.93
CA CYS A 20 -5.61 23.19 3.07
C CYS A 20 -5.07 23.00 4.49
N GLY A 21 -3.82 22.55 4.60
CA GLY A 21 -3.13 22.28 5.86
C GLY A 21 -3.43 20.91 6.47
N LEU A 22 -4.32 20.11 5.87
CA LEU A 22 -4.59 18.75 6.32
C LEU A 22 -3.65 17.74 5.66
N TRP A 23 -3.27 16.74 6.45
CA TRP A 23 -2.52 15.57 6.02
C TRP A 23 -3.10 14.30 6.66
N PRO A 24 -4.23 13.79 6.15
CA PRO A 24 -4.84 12.57 6.68
C PRO A 24 -4.07 11.33 6.22
N ALA A 25 -3.96 10.35 7.12
CA ALA A 25 -3.31 9.07 6.83
C ALA A 25 -4.04 7.91 7.53
N PHE A 26 -4.20 6.79 6.83
CA PHE A 26 -4.44 5.46 7.37
C PHE A 26 -3.26 4.59 6.94
N TRP A 27 -2.50 4.11 7.91
CA TRP A 27 -1.16 3.58 7.72
C TRP A 27 -0.80 2.57 8.81
N THR A 28 0.28 1.82 8.61
CA THR A 28 0.85 0.90 9.59
C THR A 28 2.34 1.20 9.78
N HIS A 29 2.84 1.06 11.01
CA HIS A 29 4.27 1.13 11.33
C HIS A 29 4.64 0.08 12.38
N ALA A 30 5.87 -0.41 12.37
CA ALA A 30 6.35 -1.36 13.37
C ALA A 30 6.77 -0.70 14.69
N PRO A 31 6.02 -0.84 15.80
CA PRO A 31 6.47 -0.33 17.09
C PRO A 31 7.69 -1.12 17.58
N GLY A 32 8.73 -0.41 18.03
CA GLY A 32 9.94 -1.01 18.60
C GLY A 32 11.11 -1.15 17.63
N TYR A 33 10.96 -0.69 16.39
CA TYR A 33 12.05 -0.56 15.42
C TYR A 33 12.28 0.93 15.13
N PRO A 34 13.53 1.40 14.99
CA PRO A 34 13.79 2.74 14.49
C PRO A 34 13.17 2.89 13.11
N TRP A 35 12.33 3.89 12.88
CA TRP A 35 11.83 4.16 11.54
C TRP A 35 12.99 4.47 10.58
N PRO A 36 13.02 3.97 9.33
CA PRO A 36 12.04 3.08 8.67
C PRO A 36 12.43 1.58 8.72
N GLU A 37 13.33 1.17 9.62
CA GLU A 37 13.93 -0.17 9.69
C GLU A 37 12.94 -1.30 10.02
N GLY A 38 11.75 -0.97 10.54
CA GLY A 38 10.67 -1.93 10.78
C GLY A 38 9.63 -2.01 9.66
N GLY A 39 9.72 -1.11 8.67
CA GLY A 39 8.73 -0.94 7.63
C GLY A 39 7.59 -0.03 8.07
N GLU A 40 7.14 0.79 7.14
CA GLU A 40 5.92 1.60 7.23
C GLU A 40 5.18 1.49 5.89
N PHE A 41 3.86 1.29 5.98
CA PHE A 41 2.99 1.20 4.81
C PHE A 41 1.83 2.17 4.96
N ASP A 42 1.83 3.17 4.09
CA ASP A 42 0.75 4.14 3.99
C ASP A 42 -0.28 3.56 3.04
N ILE A 43 -1.43 3.19 3.61
CA ILE A 43 -2.51 2.53 2.89
C ILE A 43 -3.37 3.57 2.17
N PHE A 44 -3.46 4.74 2.78
CA PHE A 44 -4.24 5.87 2.30
C PHE A 44 -3.65 7.13 2.93
N GLU A 45 -2.97 7.94 2.14
CA GLU A 45 -2.37 9.19 2.61
C GLU A 45 -2.50 10.26 1.54
N TYR A 46 -2.77 11.50 1.93
CA TYR A 46 -2.68 12.68 1.07
C TYR A 46 -2.39 13.93 1.88
N VAL A 47 -1.92 14.98 1.21
CA VAL A 47 -1.65 16.28 1.82
C VAL A 47 -2.21 17.40 0.95
N ASN A 48 -2.97 18.31 1.54
CA ASN A 48 -3.67 19.38 0.81
C ASN A 48 -4.50 18.80 -0.36
N ASP A 49 -4.26 19.31 -1.58
CA ASP A 49 -4.91 18.87 -2.83
C ASP A 49 -4.08 17.83 -3.60
N ILE A 50 -2.98 17.33 -3.04
CA ILE A 50 -2.18 16.27 -3.66
C ILE A 50 -3.00 14.97 -3.64
N PRO A 51 -3.15 14.25 -4.77
CA PRO A 51 -3.88 13.00 -4.80
C PRO A 51 -3.34 11.95 -3.85
N SER A 52 -4.26 11.16 -3.28
CA SER A 52 -3.90 10.11 -2.35
C SER A 52 -3.17 8.97 -3.02
N GLN A 53 -2.20 8.42 -2.30
CA GLN A 53 -1.32 7.36 -2.75
C GLN A 53 -1.13 6.34 -1.64
N THR A 54 -0.87 5.10 -2.03
CA THR A 54 -0.17 4.15 -1.19
C THR A 54 1.33 4.39 -1.29
N SER A 55 2.05 4.40 -0.18
CA SER A 55 3.51 4.50 -0.15
C SER A 55 4.10 3.46 0.80
N PHE A 56 5.33 3.06 0.51
CA PHE A 56 6.01 2.04 1.29
C PHE A 56 7.45 2.45 1.58
N HIS A 57 7.82 2.37 2.86
CA HIS A 57 9.07 2.88 3.39
C HIS A 57 9.82 1.79 4.14
N THR A 58 11.03 1.49 3.69
CA THR A 58 11.96 0.55 4.33
C THR A 58 13.29 1.22 4.68
N GLY A 59 13.97 0.71 5.69
CA GLY A 59 15.35 1.07 6.03
C GLY A 59 16.39 0.14 5.41
N ALA A 60 17.63 0.25 5.88
CA ALA A 60 18.72 -0.57 5.35
C ALA A 60 18.59 -2.05 5.73
N ARG A 61 18.00 -2.36 6.89
CA ARG A 61 17.86 -3.72 7.43
C ARG A 61 16.74 -4.51 6.77
N ASN A 62 15.72 -3.84 6.27
CA ASN A 62 14.55 -4.44 5.62
C ASN A 62 14.36 -3.94 4.18
N ARG A 63 15.48 -3.57 3.50
CA ARG A 63 15.48 -3.02 2.15
C ARG A 63 14.62 -3.84 1.19
N CYS A 64 13.87 -3.16 0.33
CA CYS A 64 13.12 -3.80 -0.72
C CYS A 64 13.02 -2.88 -1.95
N LYS A 65 13.51 -3.37 -3.10
CA LYS A 65 13.28 -2.79 -4.42
C LYS A 65 12.36 -3.71 -5.21
N LEU A 66 11.19 -3.23 -5.57
CA LEU A 66 10.24 -4.05 -6.31
C LEU A 66 10.72 -4.20 -7.76
N ALA A 67 10.47 -5.37 -8.34
CA ALA A 67 10.63 -5.58 -9.77
C ALA A 67 9.49 -4.87 -10.49
N GLY A 68 9.76 -3.75 -11.17
CA GLY A 68 8.74 -3.02 -11.93
C GLY A 68 8.00 -3.88 -12.97
N SER A 69 8.65 -4.93 -13.50
CA SER A 69 8.04 -5.92 -14.40
C SER A 69 7.08 -6.90 -13.71
N MET A 70 7.26 -7.14 -12.41
CA MET A 70 6.33 -7.93 -11.59
C MET A 70 5.17 -7.10 -11.06
N VAL A 71 5.41 -5.80 -10.81
CA VAL A 71 4.36 -4.82 -10.53
C VAL A 71 3.47 -4.64 -11.77
N ASN A 72 4.10 -4.42 -12.93
CA ASN A 72 3.43 -4.09 -14.19
C ASN A 72 3.48 -5.25 -15.18
N LYS A 73 2.81 -6.37 -14.84
CA LYS A 73 2.77 -7.53 -15.74
C LYS A 73 2.06 -7.16 -17.06
N PRO A 74 2.48 -7.76 -18.19
CA PRO A 74 1.78 -7.58 -19.46
C PRO A 74 0.28 -7.86 -19.31
N PHE A 75 -0.54 -7.05 -19.99
CA PHE A 75 -2.02 -7.14 -19.98
C PHE A 75 -2.71 -6.81 -18.65
N CYS A 76 -1.97 -6.36 -17.64
CA CYS A 76 -2.52 -5.81 -16.39
C CYS A 76 -2.52 -4.27 -16.42
N PRO A 77 -3.38 -3.60 -15.63
CA PRO A 77 -3.27 -2.15 -15.42
C PRO A 77 -1.88 -1.77 -14.89
N VAL A 78 -1.35 -0.66 -15.38
CA VAL A 78 -0.05 -0.13 -14.95
C VAL A 78 -0.20 0.58 -13.60
N MET A 79 0.74 0.33 -12.70
CA MET A 79 0.89 0.95 -11.39
C MET A 79 2.29 1.58 -11.31
N PRO A 80 2.50 2.78 -11.87
CA PRO A 80 3.78 3.47 -11.76
C PRO A 80 4.15 3.75 -10.30
N ASP A 81 5.45 3.87 -10.05
CA ASP A 81 5.98 4.46 -8.83
C ASP A 81 5.87 5.99 -8.89
N MET A 82 4.92 6.54 -8.15
CA MET A 82 4.58 7.96 -8.14
C MET A 82 5.61 8.83 -7.42
N ASN A 83 6.50 8.22 -6.62
CA ASN A 83 7.65 8.91 -6.03
C ASN A 83 8.84 9.03 -7.01
N GLY A 84 8.80 8.31 -8.14
CA GLY A 84 9.89 8.32 -9.13
C GLY A 84 11.20 7.72 -8.60
N MET A 85 11.13 6.75 -7.68
CA MET A 85 12.28 6.09 -7.05
C MET A 85 12.70 4.80 -7.77
N ASP A 86 12.16 4.54 -8.97
CA ASP A 86 12.38 3.29 -9.71
C ASP A 86 12.00 2.06 -8.86
N TYR A 87 10.88 2.15 -8.13
CA TYR A 87 10.36 1.10 -7.26
C TYR A 87 11.27 0.71 -6.08
N ASP A 88 12.29 1.52 -5.76
CA ASP A 88 13.08 1.37 -4.54
C ASP A 88 12.31 1.93 -3.35
N CYS A 89 11.93 1.05 -2.41
CA CYS A 89 11.15 1.41 -1.24
C CYS A 89 12.04 1.87 -0.07
N THR A 90 13.37 1.88 -0.25
CA THR A 90 14.31 2.40 0.75
C THR A 90 14.09 3.90 0.95
N THR A 91 13.97 4.32 2.20
CA THR A 91 13.74 5.72 2.56
C THR A 91 14.94 6.30 3.27
N LYS A 92 15.44 7.41 2.73
CA LYS A 92 16.52 8.24 3.27
C LYS A 92 16.29 9.67 2.81
N TYR A 93 15.46 10.39 3.56
CA TYR A 93 15.11 11.75 3.22
C TYR A 93 16.34 12.68 3.15
N PRO A 94 16.28 13.71 2.30
CA PRO A 94 15.19 14.03 1.37
C PRO A 94 15.32 13.36 -0.02
N LEU A 95 16.34 12.54 -0.25
CA LEU A 95 16.71 12.08 -1.60
C LEU A 95 16.08 10.73 -2.00
N GLN A 96 15.72 9.91 -1.03
CA GLN A 96 15.04 8.63 -1.24
C GLN A 96 13.75 8.64 -0.45
N LEU A 97 12.62 8.63 -1.16
CA LEU A 97 11.28 8.87 -0.61
C LEU A 97 10.52 7.58 -0.32
N GLY A 98 11.11 6.40 -0.53
CA GLY A 98 10.36 5.15 -0.62
C GLY A 98 9.55 5.06 -1.92
N CYS A 99 8.80 3.96 -2.09
CA CYS A 99 8.13 3.65 -3.35
C CYS A 99 6.61 3.85 -3.22
N ALA A 100 5.98 4.45 -4.22
CA ALA A 100 4.55 4.75 -4.23
C ALA A 100 3.86 4.12 -5.45
N VAL A 101 3.66 2.80 -5.41
CA VAL A 101 3.06 2.03 -6.52
C VAL A 101 1.56 2.26 -6.56
N ASN A 102 1.05 2.98 -7.56
CA ASN A 102 -0.38 3.31 -7.59
C ASN A 102 -0.97 3.28 -9.00
N ARG A 103 -2.19 2.76 -9.12
CA ARG A 103 -2.98 2.82 -10.36
C ARG A 103 -3.65 4.18 -10.54
N ALA A 104 -3.48 4.80 -11.70
CA ALA A 104 -4.19 6.01 -12.09
C ALA A 104 -5.62 5.73 -12.62
N PRO A 105 -6.56 6.70 -12.55
CA PRO A 105 -6.43 8.03 -11.95
C PRO A 105 -6.45 7.99 -10.42
N LEU A 106 -5.69 8.88 -9.78
CA LEU A 106 -5.72 9.08 -8.33
C LEU A 106 -6.77 10.13 -7.95
N MET A 107 -7.31 10.02 -6.74
CA MET A 107 -8.31 10.93 -6.17
C MET A 107 -7.67 11.83 -5.12
N ASN A 108 -8.02 13.13 -5.12
CA ASN A 108 -7.62 14.06 -4.06
C ASN A 108 -8.52 13.92 -2.82
N GLY A 109 -8.22 14.67 -1.76
CA GLY A 109 -9.00 14.62 -0.51
C GLY A 109 -10.48 14.96 -0.71
N GLN A 110 -10.81 15.92 -1.57
CA GLN A 110 -12.20 16.30 -1.85
C GLN A 110 -12.95 15.18 -2.59
N ASP A 111 -12.31 14.54 -3.57
CA ASP A 111 -12.90 13.40 -4.28
C ASP A 111 -13.19 12.26 -3.30
N TRP A 112 -12.21 11.91 -2.46
CA TRP A 112 -12.37 10.87 -1.43
C TRP A 112 -13.45 11.18 -0.40
N ALA A 113 -13.57 12.45 -0.01
CA ALA A 113 -14.60 12.91 0.91
C ALA A 113 -16.03 12.70 0.37
N ASN A 114 -16.18 12.58 -0.95
CA ASN A 114 -17.44 12.32 -1.65
C ASN A 114 -17.54 10.88 -2.20
N PHE A 115 -16.61 10.00 -1.83
CA PHE A 115 -16.54 8.63 -2.32
C PHE A 115 -16.51 7.59 -1.18
N PRO A 116 -17.65 7.38 -0.48
CA PRO A 116 -17.78 6.36 0.56
C PRO A 116 -17.28 5.01 0.06
N SER A 117 -16.33 4.42 0.80
CA SER A 117 -15.61 3.23 0.34
C SER A 117 -15.10 2.39 1.51
N VAL A 118 -14.72 1.16 1.19
CA VAL A 118 -13.83 0.32 2.00
C VAL A 118 -12.47 0.28 1.34
N ILE A 119 -11.42 0.61 2.09
CA ILE A 119 -10.02 0.38 1.69
C ILE A 119 -9.51 -0.83 2.47
N LEU A 120 -9.00 -1.82 1.75
CA LEU A 120 -8.53 -3.09 2.31
C LEU A 120 -7.12 -3.39 1.83
N VAL A 121 -6.32 -3.97 2.71
CA VAL A 121 -4.97 -4.46 2.46
C VAL A 121 -4.91 -5.93 2.73
N GLU A 122 -4.65 -6.72 1.71
CA GLU A 122 -4.23 -8.11 1.87
C GLU A 122 -2.71 -8.12 2.08
N TRP A 123 -2.30 -8.37 3.32
CA TRP A 123 -0.91 -8.50 3.70
C TRP A 123 -0.54 -9.96 3.92
N THR A 124 0.40 -10.46 3.12
CA THR A 124 0.95 -11.81 3.24
C THR A 124 2.47 -11.74 3.44
N GLU A 125 3.10 -12.88 3.68
CA GLU A 125 4.57 -12.98 3.66
C GLU A 125 5.19 -12.70 2.28
N ARG A 126 4.38 -12.64 1.21
CA ARG A 126 4.85 -12.56 -0.17
C ARG A 126 4.55 -11.21 -0.83
N PHE A 127 3.49 -10.53 -0.42
CA PHE A 127 3.03 -9.32 -1.06
C PHE A 127 2.09 -8.48 -0.18
N LEU A 128 1.89 -7.22 -0.62
CA LEU A 128 0.73 -6.39 -0.27
C LEU A 128 -0.14 -6.17 -1.51
N LYS A 129 -1.46 -6.23 -1.34
CA LYS A 129 -2.44 -5.74 -2.32
C LYS A 129 -3.37 -4.75 -1.64
N VAL A 130 -3.64 -3.62 -2.29
CA VAL A 130 -4.61 -2.63 -1.80
C VAL A 130 -5.82 -2.61 -2.71
N PHE A 131 -7.00 -2.72 -2.11
CA PHE A 131 -8.29 -2.68 -2.78
C PHE A 131 -9.09 -1.46 -2.32
N VAL A 132 -9.76 -0.80 -3.27
CA VAL A 132 -10.71 0.28 -2.99
C VAL A 132 -12.07 -0.16 -3.52
N ILE A 133 -12.99 -0.48 -2.62
CA ILE A 133 -14.32 -0.96 -2.95
C ILE A 133 -15.33 0.13 -2.60
N PRO A 134 -16.03 0.71 -3.59
CA PRO A 134 -17.08 1.68 -3.33
C PRO A 134 -18.18 1.08 -2.45
N GLU A 135 -18.77 1.88 -1.56
CA GLU A 135 -19.81 1.46 -0.62
C GLU A 135 -20.95 0.67 -1.29
N GLN A 136 -21.40 1.11 -2.46
CA GLN A 136 -22.46 0.46 -3.25
C GLN A 136 -22.05 -0.83 -3.97
N ALA A 137 -20.77 -1.17 -3.94
CA ALA A 137 -20.18 -2.31 -4.64
C ALA A 137 -19.50 -3.30 -3.68
N ILE A 138 -19.69 -3.15 -2.37
CA ILE A 138 -19.17 -4.08 -1.36
C ILE A 138 -19.73 -5.49 -1.66
N PRO A 139 -18.85 -6.48 -1.90
CA PRO A 139 -19.27 -7.84 -2.20
C PRO A 139 -19.83 -8.57 -0.97
N GLU A 140 -20.68 -9.58 -1.20
CA GLU A 140 -21.32 -10.35 -0.12
C GLU A 140 -20.34 -11.10 0.79
N ASP A 141 -19.17 -11.47 0.28
CA ASP A 141 -18.16 -12.13 1.08
C ASP A 141 -17.62 -11.23 2.20
N LEU A 142 -17.65 -9.90 2.05
CA LEU A 142 -17.38 -8.95 3.13
C LEU A 142 -18.59 -8.75 4.06
N HIS A 143 -19.82 -8.83 3.56
CA HIS A 143 -21.03 -8.75 4.39
C HIS A 143 -21.22 -10.00 5.28
N GLU A 144 -20.81 -11.17 4.80
CA GLU A 144 -20.85 -12.43 5.54
C GLU A 144 -19.61 -12.68 6.44
N ASP A 145 -18.68 -11.72 6.55
CA ASP A 145 -17.39 -11.88 7.24
C ASP A 145 -16.57 -13.10 6.75
N LYS A 146 -16.63 -13.39 5.45
CA LYS A 146 -15.89 -14.48 4.77
C LYS A 146 -15.08 -13.96 3.58
N PRO A 147 -14.16 -13.00 3.78
CA PRO A 147 -13.50 -12.29 2.69
C PRO A 147 -12.75 -13.23 1.72
N LYS A 148 -12.85 -12.94 0.42
CA LYS A 148 -12.18 -13.66 -0.68
C LYS A 148 -11.42 -12.67 -1.58
N PRO A 149 -10.26 -12.13 -1.12
CA PRO A 149 -9.48 -11.13 -1.86
C PRO A 149 -9.07 -11.53 -3.28
N ASN A 150 -8.93 -12.83 -3.54
CA ASN A 150 -8.64 -13.37 -4.87
C ASN A 150 -9.75 -13.13 -5.91
N THR A 151 -10.92 -12.65 -5.50
CA THR A 151 -12.04 -12.29 -6.39
C THR A 151 -12.16 -10.77 -6.61
N TRP A 152 -11.29 -9.97 -6.00
CA TRP A 152 -11.41 -8.50 -5.93
C TRP A 152 -10.50 -7.73 -6.89
N ASP A 153 -9.81 -8.40 -7.82
CA ASP A 153 -8.81 -7.77 -8.71
C ASP A 153 -9.35 -6.55 -9.48
N ARG A 154 -10.67 -6.47 -9.72
CA ARG A 154 -11.30 -5.29 -10.35
C ARG A 154 -11.18 -4.00 -9.52
N TRP A 155 -11.01 -4.12 -8.21
CA TRP A 155 -10.86 -3.03 -7.25
C TRP A 155 -9.40 -2.84 -6.80
N LEU A 156 -8.46 -3.60 -7.37
CA LEU A 156 -7.03 -3.50 -7.06
C LEU A 156 -6.48 -2.15 -7.54
N VAL A 157 -5.93 -1.38 -6.61
CA VAL A 157 -5.31 -0.07 -6.87
C VAL A 157 -3.80 -0.06 -6.68
N SER A 158 -3.26 -1.00 -5.91
CA SER A 158 -1.82 -1.12 -5.67
C SER A 158 -1.38 -2.55 -5.39
N TYR A 159 -0.16 -2.89 -5.80
CA TYR A 159 0.44 -4.21 -5.64
C TYR A 159 1.96 -4.12 -5.36
N TYR A 160 2.39 -4.67 -4.23
CA TYR A 160 3.80 -4.74 -3.82
C TYR A 160 4.27 -6.21 -3.80
N PRO A 161 4.86 -6.72 -4.90
CA PRO A 161 5.23 -8.13 -5.06
C PRO A 161 6.59 -8.48 -4.43
N PHE A 162 6.73 -8.43 -3.11
CA PHE A 162 8.02 -8.64 -2.43
C PHE A 162 8.73 -9.93 -2.84
N ALA A 163 8.06 -11.07 -2.77
CA ALA A 163 8.67 -12.36 -3.07
C ALA A 163 9.03 -12.52 -4.55
N GLN A 164 8.11 -12.16 -5.46
CA GLN A 164 8.37 -12.24 -6.90
C GLN A 164 9.49 -11.29 -7.35
N SER A 165 9.64 -10.13 -6.68
CA SER A 165 10.72 -9.19 -6.96
C SER A 165 12.07 -9.80 -6.63
N ASN A 166 12.19 -10.45 -5.48
CA ASN A 166 13.39 -11.13 -5.07
C ASN A 166 13.70 -12.38 -5.92
N GLU A 167 12.67 -13.14 -6.30
CA GLU A 167 12.81 -14.30 -7.18
C GLU A 167 13.36 -13.93 -8.57
N LEU A 168 13.01 -12.74 -9.09
CA LEU A 168 13.45 -12.29 -10.41
C LEU A 168 14.87 -11.73 -10.44
N TYR A 169 15.20 -10.83 -9.50
CA TYR A 169 16.46 -10.08 -9.55
C TYR A 169 17.48 -10.49 -8.49
N ASN A 170 17.10 -11.34 -7.54
CA ASN A 170 17.86 -11.75 -6.36
C ASN A 170 18.33 -10.57 -5.49
N ASP A 171 18.20 -10.69 -4.18
CA ASP A 171 18.63 -9.69 -3.19
C ASP A 171 17.96 -8.29 -3.29
N THR A 172 16.93 -8.14 -4.13
CA THR A 172 16.17 -6.88 -4.22
C THR A 172 15.20 -6.71 -3.07
N CYS A 173 14.56 -7.79 -2.60
CA CYS A 173 13.77 -7.87 -1.38
C CYS A 173 14.16 -9.16 -0.64
N PRO A 174 15.36 -9.23 -0.05
CA PRO A 174 16.02 -10.48 0.35
C PRO A 174 15.26 -11.28 1.41
N SER A 175 14.36 -10.65 2.16
CA SER A 175 13.54 -11.31 3.18
C SER A 175 12.08 -10.87 3.02
N PRO A 176 11.35 -11.36 1.99
CA PRO A 176 10.01 -10.89 1.66
C PRO A 176 9.03 -10.91 2.84
N GLY A 177 9.12 -11.94 3.69
CA GLY A 177 8.29 -12.06 4.89
C GLY A 177 8.64 -11.09 6.01
N ASP A 178 9.82 -10.47 5.98
CA ASP A 178 10.35 -9.58 7.02
C ASP A 178 10.59 -8.14 6.52
N VAL A 179 10.16 -7.84 5.29
CA VAL A 179 10.13 -6.48 4.73
C VAL A 179 9.34 -5.53 5.66
N MET A 180 8.26 -6.02 6.26
CA MET A 180 7.58 -5.37 7.39
C MET A 180 7.63 -6.26 8.63
N GLN A 181 8.02 -5.67 9.76
CA GLN A 181 7.93 -6.29 11.08
C GLN A 181 6.47 -6.24 11.56
N PRO A 182 6.09 -6.91 12.67
CA PRO A 182 4.75 -6.74 13.23
C PRO A 182 4.44 -5.25 13.47
N GLN A 183 3.28 -4.81 12.97
CA GLN A 183 2.81 -3.41 12.99
C GLN A 183 1.79 -3.20 14.10
#